data_AF-A0A0D2K7Y5-F1
#
_entry.id   AF-A0A0D2K7Y5-F1
#
_cell.length_a   1.000
_cell.length_b   1.000
_cell.length_c   1.000
_cell.angle_alpha   90.00
_cell.angle_beta   90.00
_cell.angle_gamma   90.00
#
_symmetry.space_group_name_H-M   'P 1'
#
loop_
_entity.id
_entity.type
_entity.pdbx_description
1 polymer ?
#
loop_
_entity_poly.entity_id
_entity_poly.type
_entity_poly.pdbx_seq_one_letter_code
_entity_poly.pdbx_strand_id
1 'polypeptide(L)'
;MYSKQAARLQHPEHRAGDIRRALQRAEAFIRKVQRPDGSWYGSWGVCFTYAGWFGAAALGALGHSAEDDPALARSCAFVASKQRLDGGWGESYLSCQDKVYSQLEGASHVVNTAWAMMALMAAGHHLKDPQALHK
;
A
#
# COMPACT_ATOMS: atom_id res chain seq x y z
N MET A 1 -13.32 0.88 13.55
CA MET A 1 -12.37 0.02 12.81
C MET A 1 -11.10 0.84 12.62
N TYR A 2 -10.04 0.42 13.33
CA TYR A 2 -8.67 0.97 13.43
C TYR A 2 -8.45 2.44 13.83
N SER A 3 -8.16 2.60 15.13
CA SER A 3 -7.49 3.70 15.81
C SER A 3 -6.12 4.04 15.19
N LYS A 4 -6.11 4.66 14.00
CA LYS A 4 -4.92 5.29 13.43
C LYS A 4 -4.71 6.66 14.09
N GLN A 5 -4.06 6.70 15.26
CA GLN A 5 -3.33 7.85 15.84
C GLN A 5 -3.18 7.65 17.36
N ALA A 6 -2.21 6.83 17.82
CA ALA A 6 -2.08 6.55 19.25
C ALA A 6 -1.21 7.59 19.99
N ALA A 7 0.00 7.89 19.51
CA ALA A 7 0.95 8.69 20.28
C ALA A 7 0.69 10.22 20.24
N ARG A 8 0.39 10.78 19.06
CA ARG A 8 0.17 12.24 18.91
C ARG A 8 -1.12 12.71 19.58
N LEU A 9 -2.16 11.89 19.58
CA LEU A 9 -3.42 12.24 20.25
C LEU A 9 -3.29 12.18 21.77
N GLN A 10 -2.44 11.29 22.29
CA GLN A 10 -2.16 11.18 23.72
C GLN A 10 -1.19 12.26 24.23
N HIS A 11 -0.24 12.69 23.38
CA HIS A 11 0.76 13.69 23.73
C HIS A 11 0.97 14.72 22.58
N PRO A 12 -0.01 15.60 22.34
CA PRO A 12 -0.01 16.48 21.16
C PRO A 12 1.12 17.52 21.15
N GLU A 13 1.61 17.91 22.33
CA GLU A 13 2.65 18.94 22.45
C GLU A 13 4.07 18.36 22.44
N HIS A 14 4.24 17.08 22.74
CA HIS A 14 5.56 16.47 22.85
C HIS A 14 6.27 16.47 21.49
N ARG A 15 7.29 17.32 21.35
CA ARG A 15 8.12 17.44 20.13
C ARG A 15 7.30 17.66 18.85
N ALA A 16 6.15 18.33 18.96
CA ALA A 16 5.19 18.47 17.87
C ALA A 16 5.81 19.01 16.56
N GLY A 17 6.73 19.98 16.67
CA GLY A 17 7.46 20.54 15.53
C GLY A 17 8.40 19.54 14.84
N ASP A 18 9.16 18.76 15.61
CA ASP A 18 10.05 17.71 15.07
C ASP A 18 9.24 16.61 14.37
N ILE A 19 8.18 16.15 15.02
CA ILE A 19 7.31 15.09 14.50
C ILE A 19 6.66 15.54 13.19
N ARG A 20 6.14 16.76 13.13
CA ARG A 20 5.56 17.32 11.88
C ARG A 20 6.58 17.33 10.75
N ARG A 21 7.81 17.81 11.01
CA ARG A 21 8.89 17.79 10.01
C ARG A 21 9.26 16.39 9.57
N ALA A 22 9.30 15.42 10.49
CA ALA A 22 9.60 14.03 10.17
C ALA A 22 8.52 13.42 9.26
N LEU A 23 7.24 13.66 9.56
CA LEU A 23 6.11 13.20 8.74
C LEU A 23 6.14 13.80 7.33
N GLN A 24 6.40 15.11 7.19
CA GLN A 24 6.52 15.76 5.89
C GLN A 24 7.65 15.15 5.04
N ARG A 25 8.81 14.88 5.65
CA ARG A 25 9.93 14.21 4.95
C ARG A 25 9.59 12.77 4.58
N ALA A 26 8.92 12.03 5.47
CA ALA A 26 8.51 10.66 5.22
C ALA A 26 7.51 10.59 4.06
N GLU A 27 6.52 11.48 4.03
CA GLU A 27 5.55 11.57 2.94
C GLU A 27 6.23 11.87 1.60
N ALA A 28 7.08 12.91 1.56
CA ALA A 28 7.84 13.26 0.37
C ALA A 28 8.73 12.09 -0.10
N PHE A 29 9.35 11.36 0.82
CA PHE A 29 10.14 10.18 0.52
C PHE A 29 9.29 9.06 -0.10
N ILE A 30 8.16 8.68 0.53
CA ILE A 30 7.27 7.63 0.02
C ILE A 30 6.80 7.97 -1.40
N ARG A 31 6.43 9.22 -1.65
CA ARG A 31 6.04 9.68 -2.99
C ARG A 31 7.20 9.60 -3.98
N LYS A 32 8.39 10.05 -3.58
CA LYS A 32 9.60 10.05 -4.42
C LYS A 32 10.02 8.64 -4.85
N VAL A 33 9.87 7.64 -3.98
CA VAL A 33 10.30 6.27 -4.26
C VAL A 33 9.19 5.40 -4.85
N GLN A 34 7.98 5.94 -5.04
CA GLN A 34 6.95 5.26 -5.83
C GLN A 34 7.41 5.16 -7.28
N ARG A 35 7.19 4.00 -7.88
CA ARG A 35 7.51 3.75 -9.28
C ARG A 35 6.44 4.33 -10.21
N PRO A 36 6.76 4.58 -11.49
CA PRO A 36 5.80 5.10 -12.46
C PRO A 36 4.55 4.23 -12.63
N ASP A 37 4.69 2.91 -12.50
CA ASP A 37 3.57 1.95 -12.56
C ASP A 37 2.66 1.98 -11.31
N GLY A 38 2.97 2.80 -10.30
CA GLY A 38 2.21 2.92 -9.06
C GLY A 38 2.69 2.02 -7.92
N SER A 39 3.63 1.12 -8.18
CA SER A 39 4.14 0.18 -7.19
C SER A 39 5.24 0.77 -6.31
N TRP A 40 5.49 0.13 -5.16
CA TRP A 40 6.68 0.34 -4.34
C TRP A 40 7.46 -0.97 -4.25
N TYR A 41 8.79 -0.88 -4.12
CA TYR A 41 9.64 -2.05 -4.00
C TYR A 41 9.79 -2.48 -2.53
N GLY A 42 9.55 -3.75 -2.23
CA GLY A 42 9.72 -4.34 -0.91
C GLY A 42 11.13 -4.84 -0.67
N SER A 43 11.70 -4.49 0.50
CA SER A 43 13.05 -4.91 0.89
C SER A 43 13.08 -6.00 1.96
N TRP A 44 11.95 -6.29 2.60
CA TRP A 44 11.85 -7.18 3.77
C TRP A 44 10.73 -8.22 3.65
N GLY A 45 10.03 -8.21 2.53
CA GLY A 45 8.98 -9.16 2.16
C GLY A 45 8.90 -9.21 0.63
N VAL A 46 8.32 -10.28 0.10
CA VAL A 46 8.18 -10.50 -1.34
C VAL A 46 6.84 -9.94 -1.84
N CYS A 47 6.77 -8.90 -2.67
CA CYS A 47 7.71 -7.79 -2.81
C CYS A 47 6.91 -6.49 -2.94
N PHE A 48 6.06 -6.42 -3.96
CA PHE A 48 5.30 -5.24 -4.32
C PHE A 48 3.96 -5.16 -3.59
N THR A 49 3.29 -6.26 -3.28
CA THR A 49 2.10 -6.27 -2.41
C THR A 49 2.47 -5.83 -0.99
N TYR A 50 3.61 -6.33 -0.48
CA TYR A 50 4.18 -5.92 0.81
C TYR A 50 4.42 -4.41 0.86
N ALA A 51 5.23 -3.88 -0.06
CA ALA A 51 5.54 -2.46 -0.06
C ALA A 51 4.35 -1.58 -0.46
N GLY A 52 3.47 -2.08 -1.33
CA GLY A 52 2.18 -1.49 -1.66
C GLY A 52 1.34 -1.20 -0.43
N TRP A 53 1.24 -2.17 0.48
CA TRP A 53 0.57 -1.99 1.77
C TRP A 53 1.22 -0.88 2.60
N PHE A 54 2.53 -0.90 2.79
CA PHE A 54 3.21 0.13 3.59
C PHE A 54 3.10 1.54 2.99
N GLY A 55 3.26 1.67 1.66
CA GLY A 55 3.10 2.94 0.96
C GLY A 55 1.68 3.49 1.10
N ALA A 56 0.67 2.64 0.86
CA ALA A 56 -0.73 3.02 1.00
C ALA A 56 -1.11 3.34 2.45
N ALA A 57 -0.63 2.56 3.41
CA ALA A 57 -0.88 2.79 4.84
C ALA A 57 -0.24 4.09 5.33
N ALA A 58 0.96 4.43 4.87
CA ALA A 58 1.64 5.67 5.23
C ALA A 58 0.87 6.90 4.74
N LEU A 59 0.51 6.95 3.45
CA LEU A 59 -0.26 8.05 2.89
C LEU A 59 -1.67 8.12 3.49
N GLY A 60 -2.34 6.97 3.66
CA GLY A 60 -3.65 6.92 4.29
C GLY A 60 -3.65 7.34 5.76
N ALA A 61 -2.56 7.11 6.50
CA ALA A 61 -2.41 7.60 7.87
C ALA A 61 -2.21 9.12 7.95
N LEU A 62 -1.76 9.74 6.86
CA LEU A 62 -1.64 11.19 6.71
C LEU A 62 -2.94 11.85 6.20
N GLY A 63 -3.98 11.05 5.94
CA GLY A 63 -5.30 11.52 5.54
C GLY A 63 -5.58 11.49 4.05
N HIS A 64 -4.69 10.92 3.24
CA HIS A 64 -4.90 10.77 1.79
C HIS A 64 -5.75 9.54 1.45
N SER A 65 -6.39 9.57 0.29
CA SER A 65 -7.15 8.46 -0.28
C SER A 65 -6.91 8.32 -1.80
N ALA A 66 -7.37 7.23 -2.39
CA ALA A 66 -7.33 7.05 -3.85
C ALA A 66 -8.31 7.98 -4.62
N GLU A 67 -9.12 8.79 -3.94
CA GLU A 67 -9.99 9.79 -4.57
C GLU A 67 -9.28 11.12 -4.80
N ASP A 68 -8.45 11.54 -3.85
CA ASP A 68 -7.78 12.83 -3.82
C ASP A 68 -6.26 12.74 -4.07
N ASP A 69 -5.68 11.54 -4.04
CA ASP A 69 -4.24 11.32 -4.22
C ASP A 69 -3.91 10.41 -5.43
N PRO A 70 -3.31 10.96 -6.50
CA PRO A 70 -2.89 10.18 -7.67
C PRO A 70 -1.89 9.05 -7.35
N ALA A 71 -1.06 9.19 -6.32
CA ALA A 71 -0.13 8.14 -5.92
C ALA A 71 -0.89 6.92 -5.40
N LEU A 72 -1.90 7.13 -4.56
CA LEU A 72 -2.75 6.05 -4.06
C LEU A 72 -3.62 5.46 -5.17
N ALA A 73 -4.15 6.29 -6.08
CA ALA A 73 -4.93 5.81 -7.21
C ALA A 73 -4.10 4.87 -8.12
N ARG A 74 -2.86 5.24 -8.45
CA ARG A 74 -1.96 4.37 -9.23
C ARG A 74 -1.59 3.10 -8.46
N SER A 75 -1.35 3.19 -7.15
CA SER A 75 -1.09 2.01 -6.33
C SER A 75 -2.27 1.03 -6.34
N CYS A 76 -3.50 1.53 -6.22
CA CYS A 76 -4.70 0.69 -6.29
C CYS A 76 -4.83 0.05 -7.67
N ALA A 77 -4.63 0.81 -8.75
CA ALA A 77 -4.66 0.28 -10.11
C ALA A 77 -3.60 -0.80 -10.33
N PHE A 78 -2.37 -0.58 -9.83
CA PHE A 78 -1.31 -1.57 -9.87
C PHE A 78 -1.73 -2.86 -9.16
N VAL A 79 -2.16 -2.77 -7.89
CA VAL A 79 -2.56 -3.95 -7.10
C VAL A 79 -3.74 -4.66 -7.75
N ALA A 80 -4.81 -3.95 -8.12
CA ALA A 80 -5.97 -4.53 -8.79
C ALA A 80 -5.60 -5.27 -10.10
N SER A 81 -4.67 -4.72 -10.89
CA SER A 81 -4.20 -5.37 -12.13
C SER A 81 -3.50 -6.72 -11.92
N LYS A 82 -3.12 -7.05 -10.68
CA LYS A 82 -2.45 -8.31 -10.30
C LYS A 82 -3.38 -9.31 -9.61
N GLN A 83 -4.66 -8.96 -9.44
CA GLN A 83 -5.64 -9.89 -8.88
C GLN A 83 -5.79 -11.10 -9.79
N ARG A 84 -5.87 -12.28 -9.18
CA ARG A 84 -6.03 -13.55 -9.87
C ARG A 84 -7.51 -13.90 -10.03
N LEU A 85 -7.79 -14.88 -10.88
CA LEU A 85 -9.15 -15.41 -11.08
C LEU A 85 -9.77 -16.00 -9.82
N ASP A 86 -8.95 -16.50 -8.88
CA ASP A 86 -9.41 -16.98 -7.57
C ASP A 86 -9.64 -15.84 -6.55
N GLY A 87 -9.51 -14.59 -7.00
CA GLY A 87 -9.70 -13.37 -6.20
C GLY A 87 -8.48 -12.97 -5.36
N GLY A 88 -7.43 -13.79 -5.29
CA GLY A 88 -6.25 -13.51 -4.48
C GLY A 88 -5.06 -12.91 -5.25
N TRP A 89 -3.93 -12.80 -4.55
CA TRP A 89 -2.65 -12.35 -5.08
C TRP A 89 -1.54 -13.35 -4.74
N GLY A 90 -0.52 -13.42 -5.60
CA GLY A 90 0.66 -14.26 -5.36
C GLY A 90 1.87 -13.73 -6.10
N GLU A 91 2.95 -13.49 -5.37
CA GLU A 91 4.22 -13.03 -5.91
C GLU A 91 5.29 -14.12 -5.76
N SER A 92 6.05 -14.35 -6.83
CA SER A 92 7.24 -15.18 -6.80
C SER A 92 8.41 -14.44 -6.12
N TYR A 93 9.34 -15.16 -5.51
CA TYR A 93 10.58 -14.58 -4.98
C TYR A 93 11.41 -13.87 -6.07
N LEU A 94 11.23 -14.27 -7.33
CA LEU A 94 11.81 -13.61 -8.51
C LEU A 94 11.46 -12.12 -8.56
N SER A 95 10.33 -11.72 -7.96
CA SER A 95 9.96 -10.31 -7.85
C SER A 95 11.01 -9.47 -7.13
N CYS A 96 11.68 -10.04 -6.13
CA CYS A 96 12.77 -9.39 -5.41
C CYS A 96 14.07 -9.38 -6.24
N GLN A 97 14.38 -10.50 -6.90
CA GLN A 97 15.60 -10.66 -7.69
C GLN A 97 15.61 -9.72 -8.91
N ASP A 98 14.55 -9.78 -9.70
CA ASP A 98 14.43 -9.05 -10.96
C ASP A 98 13.91 -7.62 -10.76
N LYS A 99 13.46 -7.32 -9.53
CA LYS A 99 12.89 -6.03 -9.14
C LYS A 99 11.72 -5.62 -10.02
N VAL A 100 10.94 -6.58 -10.50
CA VAL A 100 9.69 -6.39 -11.26
C VAL A 100 8.66 -7.37 -10.71
N TYR A 101 7.37 -7.06 -10.75
CA TYR A 101 6.36 -7.99 -10.25
C TYR A 101 6.35 -9.27 -11.11
N SER A 102 6.68 -10.40 -10.49
CA SER A 102 6.62 -11.73 -11.07
C SER A 102 5.49 -12.53 -10.41
N GLN A 103 4.48 -12.87 -11.21
CA GLN A 103 3.32 -13.63 -10.76
C GLN A 103 3.75 -15.03 -10.29
N LEU A 104 3.28 -15.47 -9.12
CA LEU A 104 3.50 -16.83 -8.65
C LEU A 104 2.74 -17.85 -9.53
N GLU A 105 3.36 -18.96 -9.87
CA GLU A 105 2.68 -20.07 -10.55
C GLU A 105 1.76 -20.82 -9.58
N GLY A 106 0.63 -21.35 -10.09
CA GLY A 106 -0.33 -22.10 -9.26
C GLY A 106 -1.32 -21.20 -8.50
N ALA A 107 -1.61 -21.51 -7.24
CA ALA A 107 -2.64 -20.83 -6.44
C ALA A 107 -2.19 -19.47 -5.88
N SER A 108 -3.15 -18.63 -5.49
CA SER A 108 -2.90 -17.43 -4.68
C SER A 108 -2.14 -17.74 -3.38
N HIS A 109 -1.34 -16.77 -2.93
CA HIS A 109 -0.61 -16.87 -1.67
C HIS A 109 -1.30 -16.01 -0.61
N VAL A 110 -1.61 -16.61 0.54
CA VAL A 110 -2.44 -15.98 1.59
C VAL A 110 -1.84 -14.66 2.09
N VAL A 111 -0.51 -14.59 2.23
CA VAL A 111 0.16 -13.40 2.76
C VAL A 111 0.15 -12.26 1.74
N ASN A 112 0.37 -12.55 0.45
CA ASN A 112 0.29 -11.53 -0.60
C ASN A 112 -1.14 -11.01 -0.76
N THR A 113 -2.12 -11.91 -0.67
CA THR A 113 -3.54 -11.56 -0.69
C THR A 113 -3.88 -10.62 0.47
N ALA A 114 -3.44 -10.93 1.69
CA ALA A 114 -3.66 -10.07 2.84
C ALA A 114 -3.03 -8.67 2.66
N TRP A 115 -1.79 -8.59 2.18
CA TRP A 115 -1.13 -7.30 1.93
C TRP A 115 -1.82 -6.49 0.82
N ALA A 116 -2.19 -7.12 -0.28
CA ALA A 116 -2.93 -6.47 -1.37
C ALA A 116 -4.26 -5.89 -0.86
N MET A 117 -5.04 -6.68 -0.12
CA MET A 117 -6.28 -6.22 0.49
C MET A 117 -6.06 -5.06 1.45
N MET A 118 -5.05 -5.15 2.32
CA MET A 118 -4.73 -4.06 3.26
C MET A 118 -4.29 -2.78 2.54
N ALA A 119 -3.57 -2.88 1.42
CA ALA A 119 -3.22 -1.73 0.59
C ALA A 119 -4.47 -1.03 0.04
N LEU A 120 -5.38 -1.80 -0.57
CA LEU A 120 -6.63 -1.29 -1.14
C LEU A 120 -7.53 -0.67 -0.07
N MET A 121 -7.66 -1.32 1.09
CA MET A 121 -8.42 -0.78 2.22
C MET A 121 -7.80 0.52 2.77
N ALA A 122 -6.48 0.54 2.94
CA ALA A 122 -5.77 1.71 3.47
C ALA A 122 -5.87 2.93 2.55
N ALA A 123 -5.98 2.71 1.24
CA ALA A 123 -6.19 3.75 0.23
C ALA A 123 -7.66 4.19 0.10
N GLY A 124 -8.60 3.62 0.86
CA GLY A 124 -10.03 3.90 0.72
C GLY A 124 -10.68 3.31 -0.52
N HIS A 125 -10.00 2.40 -1.25
CA HIS A 125 -10.49 1.88 -2.53
C HIS A 125 -11.80 1.07 -2.40
N HIS A 126 -11.99 0.40 -1.26
CA HIS A 126 -13.20 -0.33 -0.91
C HIS A 126 -14.49 0.51 -0.89
N LEU A 127 -14.36 1.85 -0.85
CA LEU A 127 -15.50 2.77 -0.85
C LEU A 127 -16.07 3.05 -2.25
N LYS A 128 -15.31 2.75 -3.33
CA LYS A 128 -15.73 3.05 -4.70
C LYS A 128 -16.69 2.01 -5.30
N ASP A 129 -16.48 0.72 -5.01
CA ASP A 129 -17.37 -0.36 -5.44
C ASP A 129 -17.05 -1.65 -4.64
N PRO A 130 -17.93 -2.11 -3.75
CA PRO A 130 -17.76 -3.38 -3.03
C PRO A 130 -17.65 -4.60 -3.96
N GLN A 131 -18.16 -4.53 -5.18
CA GLN A 131 -18.13 -5.61 -6.17
C GLN A 131 -16.90 -5.59 -7.08
N ALA A 132 -16.10 -4.51 -7.08
CA ALA A 132 -14.90 -4.41 -7.92
C ALA A 132 -13.82 -5.43 -7.55
N LEU A 133 -13.91 -6.06 -6.37
CA LEU A 133 -12.99 -7.10 -5.91
C LEU A 133 -13.38 -8.52 -6.37
N HIS A 134 -14.52 -8.70 -7.06
CA HIS A 134 -15.11 -10.01 -7.41
C HIS A 134 -15.37 -10.21 -8.92
N LYS A 135 -14.73 -9.45 -9.82
CA LYS A 135 -14.92 -9.63 -11.27
C LYS A 135 -13.91 -10.59 -11.88
#